data_AF-A0A5N6B6Y6-F1
#
_entry.id   AF-A0A5N6B6Y6-F1
#
_cell.length_a   1.000
_cell.length_b   1.000
_cell.length_c   1.000
_cell.angle_alpha   90.00
_cell.angle_beta   90.00
_cell.angle_gamma   90.00
#
_symmetry.space_group_name_H-M   'P 1'
#
loop_
_entity.id
_entity.type
_entity.pdbx_description
1 polymer ?
#
loop_
_entity_poly.entity_id
_entity_poly.type
_entity_poly.pdbx_seq_one_letter_code
_entity_poly.pdbx_strand_id
1 'polypeptide(L)'
;MDKLCGFVAPSGAKAYFFTGERYIRYDVEADGADEGYPLAIADQWPGLFEADIDAALPWSDGSVFFFRGDQCLSYDLENGIVLDGPRPIAEMWPGLFESGIDAAILWGSGNAYFFSGEEYQEFDGATGRIDPEAKSVADDWPGAFPRIEAALWWPSGNPYIFSGNEYARLDPDDGSVAEGFPRSIEDWPGLPIGPLAEDVPEPVAPEGPTGSARSVRDFFPEFSAPLEGRLPYLYQDVKGLVTTGVGNLVDSPEEAAALPFVHKDTGTPATRAEIAAEWHRIKDAPGLAKKGHLAAKAIHTLELPDAAIDELVRKRFDVNEARLSAFFPGWADWPADARLGAHSIAWTGSFFPIRWPGFNAAANAGRWEDAAAQSHLREDGNPGLAPRNRANLRLFRNAAAVVGRGLDRSLIYYPAAL
;
A
#
# COMPACT_ATOMS: atom_id res chain seq x y z
N MET A 1 25.84 -8.92 -7.20
CA MET A 1 24.60 -8.36 -6.67
C MET A 1 24.99 -7.51 -5.49
N ASP A 2 24.32 -6.39 -5.27
CA ASP A 2 24.49 -5.64 -4.02
C ASP A 2 23.98 -6.52 -2.86
N LYS A 3 24.60 -6.39 -1.69
CA LYS A 3 24.25 -7.19 -0.50
C LYS A 3 22.77 -7.02 -0.17
N LEU A 4 22.09 -8.12 0.16
CA LEU A 4 20.71 -8.11 0.61
C LEU A 4 20.69 -8.01 2.14
N CYS A 5 19.86 -7.14 2.69
CA CYS A 5 19.45 -7.17 4.09
C CYS A 5 17.94 -7.35 4.15
N GLY A 6 17.41 -8.03 5.18
CA GLY A 6 15.96 -8.11 5.32
C GLY A 6 15.51 -8.52 6.72
N PHE A 7 14.27 -8.16 7.04
CA PHE A 7 13.64 -8.53 8.31
C PHE A 7 12.12 -8.65 8.16
N VAL A 8 11.50 -9.40 9.07
CA VAL A 8 10.04 -9.47 9.21
C VAL A 8 9.61 -8.47 10.28
N ALA A 9 8.64 -7.61 9.97
CA ALA A 9 8.09 -6.64 10.91
C ALA A 9 7.55 -7.36 12.17
N PRO A 10 7.60 -6.75 13.36
CA PRO A 10 7.10 -7.37 14.60
C PRO A 10 5.64 -7.87 14.52
N SER A 11 4.81 -7.26 13.67
CA SER A 11 3.42 -7.70 13.43
C SER A 11 3.31 -9.02 12.67
N GLY A 12 4.37 -9.47 12.01
CA GLY A 12 4.40 -10.64 11.13
C GLY A 12 3.69 -10.44 9.78
N ALA A 13 3.00 -9.32 9.56
CA ALA A 13 2.20 -9.13 8.35
C ALA A 13 3.04 -8.71 7.13
N LYS A 14 4.17 -8.05 7.36
CA LYS A 14 5.05 -7.51 6.32
C LYS A 14 6.50 -7.89 6.59
N ALA A 15 7.26 -8.07 5.52
CA ALA A 15 8.72 -8.10 5.57
C ALA A 15 9.29 -6.94 4.75
N TYR A 16 10.54 -6.58 5.04
CA TYR A 16 11.25 -5.52 4.34
C TYR A 16 12.61 -6.06 3.90
N PHE A 17 12.96 -5.82 2.64
CA PHE A 17 14.26 -6.20 2.10
C PHE A 17 14.93 -4.97 1.49
N PHE A 18 16.23 -4.81 1.75
CA PHE A 18 17.04 -3.65 1.40
C PHE A 18 18.22 -4.09 0.56
N THR A 19 18.61 -3.27 -0.42
CA THR A 19 19.88 -3.41 -1.14
C THR A 19 20.30 -2.07 -1.72
N GLY A 20 21.58 -1.71 -1.56
CA GLY A 20 22.07 -0.38 -1.92
C GLY A 20 21.21 0.73 -1.31
N GLU A 21 20.72 1.65 -2.15
CA GLU A 21 19.86 2.79 -1.76
C GLU A 21 18.35 2.47 -1.75
N ARG A 22 17.97 1.19 -1.91
CA ARG A 22 16.61 0.78 -2.27
C ARG A 22 16.05 -0.25 -1.30
N TYR A 23 14.73 -0.33 -1.22
CA TYR A 23 14.06 -1.38 -0.48
C TYR A 23 12.72 -1.78 -1.11
N ILE A 24 12.28 -3.00 -0.80
CA ILE A 24 10.91 -3.48 -1.05
C ILE A 24 10.19 -3.71 0.28
N ARG A 25 8.86 -3.55 0.27
CA ARG A 25 7.97 -4.09 1.30
C ARG A 25 7.28 -5.31 0.73
N TYR A 26 7.29 -6.40 1.47
CA TYR A 26 6.77 -7.71 1.07
C TYR A 26 5.54 -8.05 1.90
N ASP A 27 4.47 -8.46 1.24
CA ASP A 27 3.27 -8.99 1.88
C ASP A 27 3.46 -10.48 2.18
N VAL A 28 3.42 -10.84 3.46
CA VAL A 28 3.65 -12.22 3.88
C VAL A 28 2.47 -13.14 3.52
N GLU A 29 1.24 -12.62 3.54
CA GLU A 29 0.04 -13.41 3.24
C GLU A 29 -0.14 -13.58 1.73
N ALA A 30 0.09 -12.52 0.96
CA ALA A 30 -0.02 -12.54 -0.50
C ALA A 30 1.23 -13.13 -1.19
N ASP A 31 2.30 -13.38 -0.43
CA ASP A 31 3.57 -13.94 -0.89
C ASP A 31 4.17 -13.17 -2.08
N GLY A 32 4.41 -11.88 -1.88
CA GLY A 32 5.07 -11.05 -2.88
C GLY A 32 5.34 -9.63 -2.44
N ALA A 33 6.24 -8.95 -3.17
CA ALA A 33 6.45 -7.52 -3.02
C ALA A 33 5.15 -6.74 -3.28
N ASP A 34 4.89 -5.73 -2.43
CA ASP A 34 3.81 -4.78 -2.64
C ASP A 34 4.01 -4.02 -3.97
N GLU A 35 2.91 -3.63 -4.61
CA GLU A 35 2.95 -2.82 -5.83
C GLU A 35 3.60 -1.44 -5.57
N GLY A 36 4.40 -0.96 -6.53
CA GLY A 36 5.07 0.35 -6.45
C GLY A 36 6.46 0.32 -5.81
N TYR A 37 6.96 -0.85 -5.43
CA TYR A 37 8.33 -1.07 -4.96
C TYR A 37 9.24 -1.56 -6.11
N PRO A 38 10.58 -1.37 -6.02
CA PRO A 38 11.31 -0.79 -4.89
C PRO A 38 11.28 0.73 -4.84
N LEU A 39 11.41 1.27 -3.62
CA LEU A 39 11.49 2.71 -3.34
C LEU A 39 12.85 3.08 -2.73
N ALA A 40 13.20 4.36 -2.79
CA ALA A 40 14.41 4.88 -2.18
C ALA A 40 14.31 4.85 -0.65
N ILE A 41 15.37 4.40 0.02
CA ILE A 41 15.42 4.35 1.47
C ILE A 41 15.34 5.77 2.04
N ALA A 42 16.11 6.71 1.48
CA ALA A 42 16.19 8.10 1.91
C ALA A 42 14.82 8.81 1.99
N ASP A 43 13.89 8.46 1.10
CA ASP A 43 12.57 9.09 1.03
C ASP A 43 11.56 8.49 2.01
N GLN A 44 11.71 7.20 2.33
CA GLN A 44 10.69 6.44 3.05
C GLN A 44 11.07 6.15 4.51
N TRP A 45 12.34 6.30 4.87
CA TRP A 45 12.85 5.98 6.21
C TRP A 45 13.55 7.17 6.86
N PRO A 46 12.80 8.17 7.37
CA PRO A 46 13.37 9.37 7.96
C PRO A 46 14.36 9.06 9.08
N GLY A 47 15.60 9.51 8.91
CA GLY A 47 16.67 9.35 9.90
C GLY A 47 17.37 7.98 9.90
N LEU A 48 16.91 7.01 9.09
CA LEU A 48 17.65 5.76 8.86
C LEU A 48 18.86 6.02 7.95
N PHE A 49 19.80 5.06 7.89
CA PHE A 49 20.84 5.06 6.88
C PHE A 49 20.22 5.06 5.47
N GLU A 50 20.66 5.98 4.62
CA GLU A 50 20.08 6.19 3.29
C GLU A 50 20.46 5.11 2.26
N ALA A 51 21.45 4.26 2.58
CA ALA A 51 21.95 3.20 1.71
C ALA A 51 22.70 2.13 2.50
N ASP A 52 22.95 0.98 1.86
CA ASP A 52 23.89 -0.07 2.29
C ASP A 52 23.65 -0.54 3.72
N ILE A 53 22.39 -0.80 4.07
CA ILE A 53 22.04 -1.39 5.36
C ILE A 53 22.59 -2.81 5.36
N ASP A 54 23.44 -3.11 6.34
CA ASP A 54 24.17 -4.36 6.41
C ASP A 54 23.37 -5.47 7.08
N ALA A 55 22.63 -5.17 8.15
CA ALA A 55 21.76 -6.11 8.84
C ALA A 55 20.61 -5.37 9.53
N ALA A 56 19.53 -6.10 9.81
CA ALA A 56 18.39 -5.61 10.58
C ALA A 56 17.92 -6.69 11.56
N LEU A 57 17.63 -6.29 12.80
CA LEU A 57 17.19 -7.18 13.87
C LEU A 57 15.91 -6.63 14.51
N PRO A 58 14.74 -7.22 14.21
CA PRO A 58 13.52 -6.94 14.95
C PRO A 58 13.69 -7.32 16.42
N TRP A 59 13.26 -6.45 17.31
CA TRP A 59 13.39 -6.64 18.75
C TRP A 59 12.04 -6.89 19.42
N SER A 60 12.10 -7.45 20.62
CA SER A 60 10.89 -7.89 21.36
C SER A 60 10.02 -6.73 21.86
N ASP A 61 10.55 -5.52 21.92
CA ASP A 61 9.81 -4.30 22.25
C ASP A 61 9.12 -3.64 21.04
N GLY A 62 9.23 -4.25 19.86
CA GLY A 62 8.65 -3.73 18.61
C GLY A 62 9.58 -2.78 17.83
N SER A 63 10.74 -2.44 18.37
CA SER A 63 11.76 -1.70 17.62
C SER A 63 12.52 -2.60 16.64
N VAL A 64 13.26 -1.99 15.73
CA VAL A 64 14.18 -2.68 14.83
C VAL A 64 15.56 -2.05 14.94
N PHE A 65 16.58 -2.85 15.24
CA PHE A 65 17.97 -2.39 15.17
C PHE A 65 18.47 -2.52 13.73
N PHE A 66 19.06 -1.45 13.21
CA PHE A 66 19.70 -1.42 11.90
C PHE A 66 21.20 -1.23 12.04
N PHE A 67 21.98 -1.97 11.27
CA PHE A 67 23.44 -1.97 11.28
C PHE A 67 23.98 -1.50 9.93
N ARG A 68 25.03 -0.68 9.95
CA ARG A 68 25.78 -0.24 8.76
C ARG A 68 27.23 0.05 9.15
N GLY A 69 28.17 -0.66 8.54
CA GLY A 69 29.58 -0.59 8.92
C GLY A 69 29.76 -0.89 10.41
N ASP A 70 30.47 -0.01 11.12
CA ASP A 70 30.71 -0.10 12.56
C ASP A 70 29.61 0.58 13.41
N GLN A 71 28.49 1.01 12.81
CA GLN A 71 27.42 1.75 13.48
C GLN A 71 26.09 0.99 13.51
N CYS A 72 25.27 1.29 14.51
CA CYS A 72 23.89 0.86 14.57
C CYS A 72 22.97 1.93 15.17
N LEU A 73 21.67 1.81 14.87
CA LEU A 73 20.58 2.61 15.44
C LEU A 73 19.37 1.73 15.71
N SER A 74 18.49 2.16 16.62
CA SER A 74 17.17 1.55 16.83
C SER A 74 16.07 2.43 16.26
N TYR A 75 15.07 1.79 15.66
CA TYR A 75 14.02 2.45 14.88
C TYR A 75 12.65 1.98 15.32
N ASP A 76 11.73 2.92 15.46
CA ASP A 76 10.30 2.65 15.63
C ASP A 76 9.65 2.53 14.26
N LEU A 77 9.36 1.30 13.87
CA LEU A 77 8.77 0.98 12.57
C LEU A 77 7.34 1.50 12.42
N GLU A 78 6.57 1.60 13.52
CA GLU A 78 5.17 2.03 13.49
C GLU A 78 5.08 3.55 13.28
N ASN A 79 5.91 4.31 13.98
CA ASN A 79 5.89 5.77 13.93
C ASN A 79 6.88 6.38 12.92
N GLY A 80 7.81 5.58 12.38
CA GLY A 80 8.80 6.03 11.40
C GLY A 80 9.84 6.97 11.99
N ILE A 81 10.31 6.70 13.21
CA ILE A 81 11.26 7.56 13.93
C ILE A 81 12.47 6.77 14.44
N VAL A 82 13.64 7.40 14.41
CA VAL A 82 14.83 6.89 15.11
C VAL A 82 14.63 7.06 16.61
N LEU A 83 14.73 5.96 17.35
CA LEU A 83 14.63 5.95 18.81
C LEU A 83 15.98 6.27 19.45
N ASP A 84 17.06 5.71 18.90
CA ASP A 84 18.42 5.89 19.39
C ASP A 84 19.46 5.61 18.30
N GLY A 85 20.59 6.30 18.35
CA GLY A 85 21.66 6.20 17.35
C GLY A 85 21.56 7.22 16.19
N PRO A 86 22.44 7.11 15.18
CA PRO A 86 23.48 6.09 15.02
C PRO A 86 24.63 6.23 16.04
N ARG A 87 25.11 5.10 16.56
CA ARG A 87 26.26 4.99 17.48
C ARG A 87 27.12 3.77 17.12
N PRO A 88 28.39 3.70 17.56
CA PRO A 88 29.22 2.52 17.34
C PRO A 88 28.56 1.25 17.89
N ILE A 89 28.69 0.13 17.17
CA ILE A 89 28.10 -1.17 17.56
C ILE A 89 28.58 -1.56 18.96
N ALA A 90 29.86 -1.43 19.26
CA ALA A 90 30.44 -1.76 20.56
C ALA A 90 29.84 -0.97 21.75
N GLU A 91 29.29 0.22 21.49
CA GLU A 91 28.63 1.02 22.54
C GLU A 91 27.21 0.55 22.81
N MET A 92 26.46 0.22 21.76
CA MET A 92 25.05 -0.20 21.87
C MET A 92 24.91 -1.71 22.19
N TRP A 93 25.87 -2.50 21.72
CA TRP A 93 25.97 -3.95 21.87
C TRP A 93 27.35 -4.35 22.40
N PRO A 94 27.62 -4.15 23.71
CA PRO A 94 28.93 -4.47 24.28
C PRO A 94 29.29 -5.95 24.11
N GLY A 95 30.45 -6.21 23.49
CA GLY A 95 30.96 -7.56 23.22
C GLY A 95 30.65 -8.10 21.82
N LEU A 96 29.83 -7.40 21.04
CA LEU A 96 29.52 -7.76 19.65
C LEU A 96 30.65 -7.33 18.68
N PHE A 97 30.72 -7.98 17.51
CA PHE A 97 31.62 -7.62 16.42
C PHE A 97 31.64 -6.11 16.13
N GLU A 98 32.84 -5.54 16.12
CA GLU A 98 33.03 -4.08 15.97
C GLU A 98 33.07 -3.64 14.50
N SER A 99 33.47 -4.53 13.59
CA SER A 99 33.68 -4.20 12.18
C SER A 99 32.41 -4.24 11.32
N GLY A 100 31.29 -4.70 11.88
CA GLY A 100 30.00 -4.80 11.22
C GLY A 100 29.38 -6.19 11.25
N ILE A 101 28.09 -6.22 10.94
CA ILE A 101 27.22 -7.39 11.02
C ILE A 101 26.70 -7.70 9.62
N ASP A 102 26.90 -8.93 9.17
CA ASP A 102 26.40 -9.38 7.87
C ASP A 102 24.93 -9.77 7.89
N ALA A 103 24.46 -10.41 8.96
CA ALA A 103 23.06 -10.71 9.17
C ALA A 103 22.77 -10.82 10.66
N ALA A 104 21.51 -10.62 11.06
CA ALA A 104 21.08 -10.80 12.43
C ALA A 104 19.69 -11.44 12.46
N ILE A 105 19.46 -12.35 13.40
CA ILE A 105 18.15 -12.99 13.59
C ILE A 105 17.83 -13.11 15.08
N LEU A 106 16.61 -12.74 15.45
CA LEU A 106 16.05 -13.04 16.77
C LEU A 106 15.37 -14.40 16.69
N TRP A 107 15.90 -15.37 17.42
CA TRP A 107 15.39 -16.73 17.47
C TRP A 107 14.14 -16.83 18.34
N GLY A 108 13.28 -17.84 18.08
CA GLY A 108 12.06 -18.06 18.85
C GLY A 108 12.27 -18.31 20.35
N SER A 109 13.49 -18.68 20.76
CA SER A 109 13.89 -18.84 22.17
C SER A 109 14.13 -17.51 22.90
N GLY A 110 14.26 -16.40 22.17
CA GLY A 110 14.65 -15.08 22.69
C GLY A 110 16.15 -14.77 22.57
N ASN A 111 16.97 -15.74 22.15
CA ASN A 111 18.37 -15.48 21.80
C ASN A 111 18.46 -14.79 20.44
N ALA A 112 19.49 -13.99 20.21
CA ALA A 112 19.77 -13.44 18.89
C ALA A 112 21.13 -13.90 18.38
N TYR A 113 21.23 -14.13 17.09
CA TYR A 113 22.46 -14.55 16.43
C TYR A 113 22.89 -13.48 15.43
N PHE A 114 24.15 -13.06 15.53
CA PHE A 114 24.75 -12.03 14.70
C PHE A 114 25.88 -12.64 13.90
N PHE A 115 25.77 -12.62 12.59
CA PHE A 115 26.73 -13.22 11.67
C PHE A 115 27.68 -12.15 11.12
N SER A 116 28.97 -12.46 10.99
CA SER A 116 29.97 -11.60 10.37
C SER A 116 31.04 -12.46 9.68
N GLY A 117 31.13 -12.38 8.35
CA GLY A 117 31.98 -13.29 7.59
C GLY A 117 31.53 -14.74 7.73
N GLU A 118 32.44 -15.60 8.19
CA GLU A 118 32.20 -17.05 8.41
C GLU A 118 31.94 -17.39 9.90
N GLU A 119 31.76 -16.37 10.73
CA GLU A 119 31.57 -16.50 12.17
C GLU A 119 30.24 -15.90 12.62
N TYR A 120 29.80 -16.26 13.83
CA TYR A 120 28.67 -15.65 14.50
C TYR A 120 28.94 -15.44 16.00
N GLN A 121 28.20 -14.51 16.59
CA GLN A 121 28.12 -14.31 18.04
C GLN A 121 26.67 -14.41 18.50
N GLU A 122 26.47 -14.93 19.70
CA GLU A 122 25.16 -15.15 20.29
C GLU A 122 24.89 -14.10 21.37
N PHE A 123 23.72 -13.49 21.30
CA PHE A 123 23.09 -12.81 22.42
C PHE A 123 22.22 -13.78 23.18
N ASP A 124 22.54 -13.98 24.46
CA ASP A 124 21.71 -14.75 25.37
C ASP A 124 20.55 -13.88 25.86
N GLY A 125 19.33 -14.26 25.44
CA GLY A 125 18.10 -13.56 25.80
C GLY A 125 17.74 -13.63 27.28
N ALA A 126 18.25 -14.62 28.01
CA ALA A 126 18.01 -14.78 29.44
C ALA A 126 18.94 -13.90 30.29
N THR A 127 20.20 -13.73 29.87
CA THR A 127 21.18 -12.92 30.60
C THR A 127 21.33 -11.50 30.06
N GLY A 128 20.87 -11.25 28.83
CA GLY A 128 20.97 -9.96 28.15
C GLY A 128 22.40 -9.61 27.74
N ARG A 129 23.22 -10.61 27.43
CA ARG A 129 24.66 -10.44 27.15
C ARG A 129 25.07 -11.13 25.86
N ILE A 130 26.03 -10.52 25.16
CA ILE A 130 26.75 -11.14 24.06
C ILE A 130 27.77 -12.12 24.61
N ASP A 131 27.80 -13.32 24.04
CA ASP A 131 28.95 -14.22 24.12
C ASP A 131 30.06 -13.67 23.22
N PRO A 132 31.16 -13.15 23.79
CA PRO A 132 32.22 -12.52 23.00
C PRO A 132 33.01 -13.53 22.16
N GLU A 133 32.87 -14.84 22.40
CA GLU A 133 33.50 -15.87 21.59
C GLU A 133 32.80 -15.98 20.23
N ALA A 134 33.52 -15.60 19.17
CA ALA A 134 33.08 -15.82 17.80
C ALA A 134 33.12 -17.33 17.48
N LYS A 135 31.99 -17.86 17.03
CA LYS A 135 31.79 -19.27 16.72
C LYS A 135 31.69 -19.47 15.22
N SER A 136 32.12 -20.63 14.74
CA SER A 136 32.15 -20.98 13.32
C SER A 136 30.74 -21.27 12.80
N VAL A 137 30.33 -20.60 11.73
CA VAL A 137 29.03 -20.87 11.09
C VAL A 137 29.00 -22.31 10.56
N ALA A 138 30.09 -22.77 9.94
CA ALA A 138 30.15 -24.09 9.34
C ALA A 138 30.04 -25.25 10.34
N ASP A 139 30.50 -25.04 11.58
CA ASP A 139 30.47 -26.06 12.62
C ASP A 139 29.10 -26.15 13.32
N ASP A 140 28.48 -24.99 13.59
CA ASP A 140 27.25 -24.91 14.40
C ASP A 140 25.95 -24.77 13.57
N TRP A 141 26.04 -24.47 12.27
CA TRP A 141 24.90 -24.32 11.36
C TRP A 141 25.02 -25.28 10.16
N PRO A 142 24.73 -26.58 10.35
CA PRO A 142 25.00 -27.60 9.34
C PRO A 142 24.32 -27.33 8.00
N GLY A 143 25.12 -27.18 6.95
CA GLY A 143 24.65 -26.95 5.58
C GLY A 143 24.31 -25.49 5.26
N ALA A 144 24.44 -24.56 6.22
CA ALA A 144 24.27 -23.13 5.97
C ALA A 144 25.33 -22.59 5.00
N PHE A 145 25.05 -21.42 4.42
CA PHE A 145 26.04 -20.72 3.61
C PHE A 145 27.24 -20.31 4.48
N PRO A 146 28.48 -20.35 3.94
CA PRO A 146 29.65 -19.85 4.68
C PRO A 146 29.48 -18.40 5.13
N ARG A 147 28.83 -17.57 4.30
CA ARG A 147 28.47 -16.18 4.62
C ARG A 147 26.98 -15.97 4.45
N ILE A 148 26.34 -15.46 5.50
CA ILE A 148 24.91 -15.16 5.52
C ILE A 148 24.73 -13.64 5.40
N GLU A 149 24.03 -13.20 4.37
CA GLU A 149 23.79 -11.77 4.07
C GLU A 149 22.46 -11.27 4.66
N ALA A 150 21.47 -12.14 4.80
CA ALA A 150 20.26 -11.83 5.55
C ALA A 150 19.76 -13.07 6.28
N ALA A 151 19.15 -12.86 7.44
CA ALA A 151 18.54 -13.92 8.23
C ALA A 151 17.23 -13.41 8.82
N LEU A 152 16.15 -14.18 8.68
CA LEU A 152 14.83 -13.75 9.11
C LEU A 152 13.99 -14.91 9.63
N TRP A 153 13.31 -14.68 10.74
CA TRP A 153 12.32 -15.59 11.28
C TRP A 153 10.99 -15.38 10.57
N TRP A 154 10.60 -16.32 9.70
CA TRP A 154 9.35 -16.17 8.94
C TRP A 154 8.13 -16.52 9.77
N PRO A 155 6.96 -15.86 9.56
CA PRO A 155 5.73 -16.12 10.30
C PRO A 155 5.20 -17.56 10.23
N SER A 156 5.67 -18.37 9.27
CA SER A 156 5.39 -19.81 9.25
C SER A 156 6.07 -20.59 10.40
N GLY A 157 6.95 -19.95 11.17
CA GLY A 157 7.75 -20.57 12.23
C GLY A 157 9.08 -21.16 11.76
N ASN A 158 9.56 -20.78 10.57
CA ASN A 158 10.82 -21.28 10.03
C ASN A 158 11.82 -20.11 9.82
N PRO A 159 13.08 -20.25 10.24
CA PRO A 159 14.14 -19.32 9.87
C PRO A 159 14.55 -19.49 8.40
N TYR A 160 14.86 -18.37 7.75
CA TYR A 160 15.42 -18.35 6.41
C TYR A 160 16.70 -17.52 6.40
N ILE A 161 17.71 -18.02 5.70
CA ILE A 161 19.00 -17.36 5.48
C ILE A 161 19.22 -17.14 3.98
N PHE A 162 19.89 -16.05 3.62
CA PHE A 162 20.12 -15.63 2.24
C PHE A 162 21.61 -15.39 2.02
N SER A 163 22.10 -15.74 0.84
CA SER A 163 23.47 -15.48 0.42
C SER A 163 23.50 -15.31 -1.09
N GLY A 164 23.81 -14.10 -1.57
CA GLY A 164 23.79 -13.78 -2.99
C GLY A 164 22.41 -14.04 -3.61
N ASN A 165 22.37 -14.92 -4.62
CA ASN A 165 21.14 -15.25 -5.35
C ASN A 165 20.45 -16.51 -4.80
N GLU A 166 20.82 -16.97 -3.61
CA GLU A 166 20.28 -18.19 -3.02
C GLU A 166 19.73 -17.94 -1.62
N TYR A 167 18.79 -18.78 -1.22
CA TYR A 167 18.27 -18.82 0.14
C TYR A 167 18.13 -20.27 0.62
N ALA A 168 18.19 -20.45 1.94
CA ALA A 168 18.00 -21.72 2.61
C ALA A 168 17.03 -21.56 3.79
N ARG A 169 16.18 -22.56 3.99
CA ARG A 169 15.34 -22.67 5.19
C ARG A 169 16.07 -23.50 6.23
N LEU A 170 16.11 -23.02 7.47
CA LEU A 170 16.70 -23.75 8.59
C LEU A 170 15.62 -24.52 9.36
N ASP A 171 16.03 -25.59 10.01
CA ASP A 171 15.26 -26.23 11.06
C ASP A 171 15.28 -25.34 12.33
N PRO A 172 14.12 -24.98 12.91
CA PRO A 172 14.08 -24.12 14.09
C PRO A 172 14.64 -24.76 15.37
N ASP A 173 14.78 -26.09 15.42
CA ASP A 173 15.24 -26.81 16.60
C ASP A 173 16.77 -26.90 16.68
N ASP A 174 17.44 -27.10 15.54
CA ASP A 174 18.90 -27.34 15.50
C ASP A 174 19.67 -26.46 14.50
N GLY A 175 19.01 -25.57 13.77
CA GLY A 175 19.65 -24.65 12.83
C GLY A 175 20.20 -25.30 11.56
N SER A 176 19.95 -26.59 11.32
CA SER A 176 20.40 -27.28 10.11
C SER A 176 19.61 -26.86 8.88
N VAL A 177 20.24 -26.85 7.70
CA VAL A 177 19.55 -26.56 6.44
C VAL A 177 18.62 -27.70 6.06
N ALA A 178 17.35 -27.36 5.83
CA ALA A 178 16.31 -28.32 5.45
C ALA A 178 16.57 -28.97 4.08
N GLU A 179 16.07 -30.19 3.88
CA GLU A 179 16.18 -30.88 2.59
C GLU A 179 15.55 -30.06 1.44
N GLY A 180 16.24 -30.04 0.29
CA GLY A 180 15.78 -29.33 -0.91
C GLY A 180 16.18 -27.85 -0.99
N PHE A 181 17.11 -27.43 -0.13
CA PHE A 181 17.80 -26.14 -0.15
C PHE A 181 19.32 -26.33 -0.39
N PRO A 182 20.04 -25.29 -0.87
CA PRO A 182 19.57 -23.95 -1.19
C PRO A 182 18.66 -23.90 -2.42
N ARG A 183 17.91 -22.80 -2.55
CA ARG A 183 17.04 -22.49 -3.68
C ARG A 183 17.32 -21.09 -4.20
N SER A 184 16.85 -20.82 -5.42
CA SER A 184 16.98 -19.50 -6.04
C SER A 184 16.20 -18.47 -5.24
N ILE A 185 16.80 -17.31 -4.99
CA ILE A 185 16.10 -16.18 -4.37
C ILE A 185 14.92 -15.68 -5.23
N GLU A 186 14.89 -16.03 -6.52
CA GLU A 186 13.78 -15.73 -7.44
C GLU A 186 12.47 -16.44 -7.06
N ASP A 187 12.52 -17.43 -6.15
CA ASP A 187 11.33 -18.02 -5.54
C ASP A 187 10.55 -17.02 -4.66
N TRP A 188 11.13 -15.85 -4.36
CA TRP A 188 10.52 -14.75 -3.61
C TRP A 188 10.10 -13.62 -4.57
N PRO A 189 8.82 -13.48 -4.94
CA PRO A 189 8.38 -12.49 -5.90
C PRO A 189 8.77 -11.05 -5.51
N GLY A 190 9.64 -10.44 -6.31
CA GLY A 190 10.22 -9.11 -6.05
C GLY A 190 11.70 -9.13 -5.65
N LEU A 191 12.29 -10.32 -5.45
CA LEU A 191 13.74 -10.52 -5.32
C LEU A 191 14.28 -11.25 -6.57
N PRO A 192 15.51 -10.96 -7.04
CA PRO A 192 16.40 -9.88 -6.61
C PRO A 192 15.78 -8.47 -6.77
N ILE A 193 16.09 -7.55 -5.85
CA ILE A 193 15.55 -6.19 -5.92
C ILE A 193 16.10 -5.49 -7.18
N GLY A 194 15.17 -5.06 -8.05
CA GLY A 194 15.47 -4.34 -9.29
C GLY A 194 15.95 -2.89 -9.08
N PRO A 195 16.04 -2.10 -10.17
CA PRO A 195 16.26 -0.64 -10.09
C PRO A 195 15.11 0.01 -9.31
N LEU A 196 15.31 1.23 -8.79
CA LEU A 196 14.21 2.00 -8.20
C LEU A 196 13.03 2.03 -9.17
N ALA A 197 11.80 1.98 -8.64
CA ALA A 197 10.61 2.03 -9.50
C ALA A 197 10.60 3.29 -10.41
N GLU A 198 11.27 4.36 -9.99
CA GLU A 198 11.50 5.58 -10.78
C GLU A 198 12.69 5.50 -11.77
N ASP A 199 13.66 4.61 -11.54
CA ASP A 199 14.90 4.45 -12.33
C ASP A 199 14.85 3.28 -13.32
N VAL A 200 13.88 2.36 -13.19
CA VAL A 200 13.58 1.41 -14.26
C VAL A 200 13.24 2.27 -15.48
N PRO A 201 14.12 2.34 -16.51
CA PRO A 201 13.75 3.03 -17.73
C PRO A 201 12.48 2.32 -18.20
N GLU A 202 11.39 3.05 -18.41
CA GLU A 202 10.19 2.43 -18.97
C GLU A 202 10.64 1.57 -20.16
N PRO A 203 10.22 0.29 -20.22
CA PRO A 203 10.62 -0.59 -21.31
C PRO A 203 10.46 0.18 -22.61
N VAL A 204 11.45 0.14 -23.50
CA VAL A 204 11.32 0.74 -24.82
C VAL A 204 10.14 0.06 -25.51
N ALA A 205 8.97 0.68 -25.37
CA ALA A 205 7.74 0.16 -25.89
C ALA A 205 7.85 0.21 -27.41
N PRO A 206 7.43 -0.85 -28.12
CA PRO A 206 6.92 -0.60 -29.45
C PRO A 206 5.69 0.29 -29.26
N GLU A 207 5.79 1.54 -29.71
CA GLU A 207 4.69 2.53 -29.86
C GLU A 207 4.11 3.17 -28.57
N GLY A 208 4.82 4.16 -28.00
CA GLY A 208 4.24 5.19 -27.11
C GLY A 208 3.60 4.69 -25.79
N PRO A 209 3.10 5.60 -24.93
CA PRO A 209 2.33 5.18 -23.75
C PRO A 209 1.03 4.52 -24.22
N THR A 210 0.80 3.25 -23.86
CA THR A 210 -0.45 2.54 -24.18
C THR A 210 -1.53 2.92 -23.19
N GLY A 211 -2.26 4.01 -23.46
CA GLY A 211 -3.45 4.33 -22.68
C GLY A 211 -4.56 3.30 -22.91
N SER A 212 -5.43 3.11 -21.93
CA SER A 212 -6.59 2.23 -22.01
C SER A 212 -7.64 2.81 -22.97
N ALA A 213 -8.09 2.00 -23.94
CA ALA A 213 -9.17 2.35 -24.87
C ALA A 213 -10.58 2.21 -24.27
N ARG A 214 -10.71 1.85 -22.98
CA ARG A 214 -12.00 1.79 -22.31
C ARG A 214 -12.62 3.19 -22.21
N SER A 215 -13.94 3.26 -22.31
CA SER A 215 -14.64 4.52 -22.07
C SER A 215 -14.44 4.98 -20.62
N VAL A 216 -14.46 6.29 -20.37
CA VAL A 216 -14.42 6.86 -19.00
C VAL A 216 -15.51 6.25 -18.12
N ARG A 217 -16.70 6.02 -18.70
CA ARG A 217 -17.84 5.40 -18.01
C ARG A 217 -17.54 3.98 -17.53
N ASP A 218 -16.91 3.16 -18.38
CA ASP A 218 -16.61 1.77 -18.05
C ASP A 218 -15.39 1.64 -17.14
N PHE A 219 -14.46 2.60 -17.19
CA PHE A 219 -13.27 2.66 -16.34
C PHE A 219 -13.57 3.21 -14.93
N PHE A 220 -14.56 4.10 -14.81
CA PHE A 220 -14.86 4.81 -13.57
C PHE A 220 -15.08 3.92 -12.33
N PRO A 221 -15.79 2.77 -12.38
CA PRO A 221 -15.99 1.94 -11.20
C PRO A 221 -14.68 1.43 -10.58
N GLU A 222 -13.72 1.03 -11.42
CA GLU A 222 -12.39 0.55 -11.01
C GLU A 222 -11.58 1.70 -10.41
N PHE A 223 -11.61 2.86 -11.06
CA PHE A 223 -10.97 4.08 -10.55
C PHE A 223 -11.51 4.52 -9.19
N SER A 224 -12.83 4.47 -8.99
CA SER A 224 -13.46 5.04 -7.78
C SER A 224 -13.51 4.06 -6.60
N ALA A 225 -13.41 2.76 -6.83
CA ALA A 225 -13.46 1.74 -5.79
C ALA A 225 -12.43 1.96 -4.65
N PRO A 226 -11.12 2.20 -4.92
CA PRO A 226 -10.14 2.45 -3.86
C PRO A 226 -10.35 3.79 -3.13
N LEU A 227 -11.17 4.70 -3.68
CA LEU A 227 -11.40 6.04 -3.13
C LEU A 227 -12.63 6.10 -2.21
N GLU A 228 -13.71 5.39 -2.54
CA GLU A 228 -14.98 5.42 -1.79
C GLU A 228 -15.19 4.17 -0.92
N GLY A 229 -14.48 3.08 -1.21
CA GLY A 229 -14.83 1.75 -0.75
C GLY A 229 -16.05 1.19 -1.50
N ARG A 230 -16.18 -0.13 -1.53
CA ARG A 230 -17.35 -0.83 -2.10
C ARG A 230 -18.08 -1.56 -0.99
N LEU A 231 -19.12 -0.93 -0.44
CA LEU A 231 -19.88 -1.47 0.70
C LEU A 231 -21.23 -2.01 0.24
N PRO A 232 -21.48 -3.33 0.35
CA PRO A 232 -22.75 -3.90 -0.09
C PRO A 232 -23.91 -3.60 0.86
N TYR A 233 -23.69 -2.90 1.97
CA TYR A 233 -24.75 -2.60 2.94
C TYR A 233 -25.01 -1.09 3.05
N LEU A 234 -26.12 -0.71 3.67
CA LEU A 234 -26.42 0.67 4.05
C LEU A 234 -25.48 1.08 5.20
N TYR A 235 -24.91 2.29 5.13
CA TYR A 235 -24.05 2.85 6.18
C TYR A 235 -24.29 4.36 6.35
N GLN A 236 -23.80 4.95 7.44
CA GLN A 236 -23.78 6.40 7.62
C GLN A 236 -22.47 6.98 7.11
N ASP A 237 -22.54 7.99 6.24
CA ASP A 237 -21.37 8.80 5.87
C ASP A 237 -20.93 9.71 7.03
N VAL A 238 -19.86 10.49 6.82
CA VAL A 238 -19.33 11.43 7.83
C VAL A 238 -20.32 12.52 8.25
N LYS A 239 -21.38 12.75 7.47
CA LYS A 239 -22.46 13.70 7.76
C LYS A 239 -23.68 13.03 8.39
N GLY A 240 -23.66 11.71 8.59
CA GLY A 240 -24.80 10.94 9.11
C GLY A 240 -25.90 10.69 8.07
N LEU A 241 -25.58 10.82 6.79
CA LEU A 241 -26.49 10.48 5.70
C LEU A 241 -26.32 9.01 5.31
N VAL A 242 -27.43 8.34 4.97
CA VAL A 242 -27.40 6.92 4.58
C VAL A 242 -26.89 6.78 3.16
N THR A 243 -25.90 5.92 2.99
CA THR A 243 -25.14 5.71 1.76
C THR A 243 -24.93 4.20 1.55
N THR A 244 -24.69 3.77 0.31
CA THR A 244 -24.36 2.37 -0.01
C THR A 244 -23.51 2.25 -1.29
N GLY A 245 -23.01 1.05 -1.56
CA GLY A 245 -22.19 0.74 -2.73
C GLY A 245 -20.88 1.53 -2.71
N VAL A 246 -20.64 2.30 -3.77
CA VAL A 246 -19.44 3.13 -3.97
C VAL A 246 -19.77 4.61 -3.69
N GLY A 247 -20.13 4.91 -2.44
CA GLY A 247 -20.45 6.29 -2.01
C GLY A 247 -21.77 6.85 -2.53
N ASN A 248 -22.75 6.01 -2.88
CA ASN A 248 -24.04 6.47 -3.41
C ASN A 248 -25.01 6.79 -2.28
N LEU A 249 -25.37 8.07 -2.15
CA LEU A 249 -26.34 8.58 -1.20
C LEU A 249 -27.74 8.00 -1.48
N VAL A 250 -28.36 7.44 -0.45
CA VAL A 250 -29.73 6.91 -0.44
C VAL A 250 -30.40 7.32 0.87
N ASP A 251 -30.38 8.61 1.19
CA ASP A 251 -30.81 9.16 2.49
C ASP A 251 -32.33 9.35 2.60
N SER A 252 -33.09 8.46 1.95
CA SER A 252 -34.52 8.25 2.21
C SER A 252 -34.87 6.76 2.15
N PRO A 253 -35.85 6.32 2.95
CA PRO A 253 -36.28 4.92 2.94
C PRO A 253 -36.87 4.53 1.58
N GLU A 254 -37.50 5.45 0.85
CA GLU A 254 -38.02 5.20 -0.49
C GLU A 254 -36.93 4.94 -1.53
N GLU A 255 -35.83 5.71 -1.50
CA GLU A 255 -34.67 5.51 -2.38
C GLU A 255 -33.99 4.18 -2.09
N ALA A 256 -33.76 3.85 -0.82
CA ALA A 256 -33.17 2.58 -0.43
C ALA A 256 -34.07 1.40 -0.85
N ALA A 257 -35.39 1.48 -0.60
CA ALA A 257 -36.34 0.44 -0.96
C ALA A 257 -36.52 0.24 -2.48
N ALA A 258 -36.01 1.14 -3.32
CA ALA A 258 -35.96 0.96 -4.76
C ALA A 258 -34.81 0.06 -5.23
N LEU A 259 -33.85 -0.25 -4.35
CA LEU A 259 -32.70 -1.08 -4.65
C LEU A 259 -32.97 -2.56 -4.34
N PRO A 260 -32.41 -3.51 -5.12
CA PRO A 260 -32.67 -4.93 -4.97
C PRO A 260 -31.80 -5.57 -3.87
N PHE A 261 -31.95 -5.09 -2.63
CA PHE A 261 -31.28 -5.71 -1.48
C PHE A 261 -31.75 -7.15 -1.28
N VAL A 262 -30.84 -7.98 -0.79
CA VAL A 262 -31.06 -9.37 -0.39
C VAL A 262 -30.73 -9.56 1.08
N HIS A 263 -31.37 -10.53 1.72
CA HIS A 263 -31.02 -10.94 3.08
C HIS A 263 -29.62 -11.56 3.07
N LYS A 264 -28.70 -11.01 3.88
CA LYS A 264 -27.29 -11.43 3.93
C LYS A 264 -27.12 -12.93 4.14
N ASP A 265 -27.88 -13.52 5.05
CA ASP A 265 -27.71 -14.92 5.45
C ASP A 265 -28.28 -15.91 4.44
N THR A 266 -29.22 -15.49 3.60
CA THR A 266 -29.98 -16.40 2.71
C THR A 266 -29.87 -16.07 1.23
N GLY A 267 -29.40 -14.87 0.88
CA GLY A 267 -29.38 -14.35 -0.50
C GLY A 267 -30.78 -14.13 -1.10
N THR A 268 -31.86 -14.28 -0.32
CA THR A 268 -33.22 -14.11 -0.82
C THR A 268 -33.58 -12.62 -0.95
N PRO A 269 -34.37 -12.22 -1.97
CA PRO A 269 -34.77 -10.82 -2.14
C PRO A 269 -35.49 -10.26 -0.91
N ALA A 270 -35.04 -9.11 -0.41
CA ALA A 270 -35.72 -8.39 0.65
C ALA A 270 -36.92 -7.61 0.08
N THR A 271 -37.99 -7.56 0.86
CA THR A 271 -39.16 -6.75 0.53
C THR A 271 -38.86 -5.27 0.73
N ARG A 272 -39.59 -4.40 0.04
CA ARG A 272 -39.49 -2.94 0.21
C ARG A 272 -39.64 -2.49 1.67
N ALA A 273 -40.50 -3.17 2.45
CA ALA A 273 -40.73 -2.87 3.85
C ALA A 273 -39.53 -3.25 4.73
N GLU A 274 -38.90 -4.40 4.48
CA GLU A 274 -37.67 -4.81 5.16
C GLU A 274 -36.51 -3.85 4.87
N ILE A 275 -36.39 -3.39 3.62
CA ILE A 275 -35.35 -2.43 3.24
C ILE A 275 -35.58 -1.07 3.92
N ALA A 276 -36.82 -0.58 3.97
CA ALA A 276 -37.14 0.64 4.69
C ALA A 276 -36.87 0.52 6.20
N ALA A 277 -37.17 -0.65 6.80
CA ALA A 277 -36.85 -0.93 8.19
C ALA A 277 -35.34 -0.96 8.45
N GLU A 278 -34.57 -1.58 7.55
CA GLU A 278 -33.10 -1.59 7.60
C GLU A 278 -32.53 -0.17 7.47
N TRP A 279 -33.08 0.63 6.56
CA TRP A 279 -32.72 2.04 6.42
C TRP A 279 -32.91 2.81 7.72
N HIS A 280 -34.08 2.69 8.38
CA HIS A 280 -34.32 3.33 9.68
C HIS A 280 -33.35 2.84 10.74
N ARG A 281 -33.09 1.54 10.78
CA ARG A 281 -32.15 0.95 11.73
C ARG A 281 -30.73 1.52 11.57
N ILE A 282 -30.27 1.73 10.33
CA ILE A 282 -28.98 2.36 10.06
C ILE A 282 -29.01 3.87 10.31
N LYS A 283 -30.09 4.58 9.93
CA LYS A 283 -30.23 6.04 10.14
C LYS A 283 -30.28 6.41 11.62
N ASP A 284 -31.03 5.65 12.40
CA ASP A 284 -31.30 5.95 13.81
C ASP A 284 -30.24 5.35 14.76
N ALA A 285 -29.31 4.54 14.24
CA ALA A 285 -28.25 3.94 15.04
C ALA A 285 -27.27 5.01 15.59
N PRO A 286 -27.10 5.09 16.92
CA PRO A 286 -26.31 6.14 17.54
C PRO A 286 -24.82 5.97 17.26
N GLY A 287 -24.21 7.00 16.67
CA GLY A 287 -22.76 7.13 16.56
C GLY A 287 -22.11 6.32 15.44
N LEU A 288 -22.86 5.74 14.49
CA LEU A 288 -22.24 5.06 13.33
C LEU A 288 -21.36 6.01 12.51
N ALA A 289 -21.85 7.21 12.18
CA ALA A 289 -21.07 8.22 11.46
C ALA A 289 -19.72 8.53 12.15
N LYS A 290 -19.72 8.62 13.49
CA LYS A 290 -18.51 8.87 14.29
C LYS A 290 -17.54 7.68 14.33
N LYS A 291 -18.07 6.47 14.20
CA LYS A 291 -17.29 5.22 14.17
C LYS A 291 -16.76 4.88 12.77
N GLY A 292 -17.12 5.67 11.76
CA GLY A 292 -16.69 5.50 10.38
C GLY A 292 -17.63 4.60 9.56
N HIS A 293 -17.50 4.71 8.23
CA HIS A 293 -18.36 4.06 7.24
C HIS A 293 -18.41 2.52 7.35
N LEU A 294 -17.37 1.88 7.91
CA LEU A 294 -17.33 0.43 8.14
C LEU A 294 -18.13 -0.03 9.36
N ALA A 295 -18.57 0.86 10.25
CA ALA A 295 -19.23 0.49 11.50
C ALA A 295 -20.54 -0.29 11.29
N ALA A 296 -21.24 -0.03 10.18
CA ALA A 296 -22.47 -0.74 9.81
C ALA A 296 -22.21 -2.23 9.46
N LYS A 297 -20.96 -2.62 9.16
CA LYS A 297 -20.59 -4.02 8.84
C LYS A 297 -21.01 -4.99 9.94
N ALA A 298 -20.89 -4.57 11.20
CA ALA A 298 -21.20 -5.41 12.36
C ALA A 298 -22.70 -5.60 12.59
N ILE A 299 -23.55 -4.75 12.00
CA ILE A 299 -24.98 -4.75 12.30
C ILE A 299 -25.86 -5.04 11.09
N HIS A 300 -25.43 -4.77 9.85
CA HIS A 300 -26.27 -4.93 8.66
C HIS A 300 -26.86 -6.34 8.52
N THR A 301 -28.10 -6.41 8.03
CA THR A 301 -28.80 -7.67 7.74
C THR A 301 -29.10 -7.83 6.26
N LEU A 302 -29.04 -6.73 5.50
CA LEU A 302 -29.27 -6.72 4.06
C LEU A 302 -28.00 -6.32 3.30
N GLU A 303 -27.78 -6.97 2.16
CA GLU A 303 -26.71 -6.69 1.23
C GLU A 303 -27.26 -6.39 -0.17
N LEU A 304 -26.62 -5.48 -0.88
CA LEU A 304 -26.91 -5.10 -2.25
C LEU A 304 -25.99 -5.93 -3.15
N PRO A 305 -26.52 -6.76 -4.06
CA PRO A 305 -25.70 -7.57 -4.94
C PRO A 305 -24.75 -6.72 -5.79
N ASP A 306 -23.59 -7.26 -6.13
CA ASP A 306 -22.57 -6.54 -6.90
C ASP A 306 -23.09 -5.96 -8.23
N ALA A 307 -23.90 -6.72 -8.94
CA ALA A 307 -24.52 -6.25 -10.19
C ALA A 307 -25.41 -5.01 -9.97
N ALA A 308 -26.08 -4.92 -8.82
CA ALA A 308 -26.92 -3.78 -8.46
C ALA A 308 -26.08 -2.57 -8.02
N ILE A 309 -24.96 -2.79 -7.32
CA ILE A 309 -23.98 -1.74 -7.03
C ILE A 309 -23.44 -1.16 -8.35
N ASP A 310 -23.08 -2.00 -9.31
CA ASP A 310 -22.57 -1.56 -10.61
C ASP A 310 -23.61 -0.75 -11.39
N GLU A 311 -24.87 -1.18 -11.38
CA GLU A 311 -25.97 -0.43 -12.00
C GLU A 311 -26.17 0.94 -11.32
N LEU A 312 -26.11 0.98 -9.99
CA LEU A 312 -26.23 2.22 -9.23
C LEU A 312 -25.10 3.19 -9.57
N VAL A 313 -23.85 2.71 -9.62
CA VAL A 313 -22.69 3.51 -10.00
C VAL A 313 -22.84 4.04 -11.43
N ARG A 314 -23.24 3.19 -12.40
CA ARG A 314 -23.45 3.62 -13.79
C ARG A 314 -24.53 4.69 -13.90
N LYS A 315 -25.68 4.53 -13.23
CA LYS A 315 -26.75 5.55 -13.23
C LYS A 315 -26.28 6.88 -12.67
N ARG A 316 -25.54 6.86 -11.55
CA ARG A 316 -25.00 8.08 -10.95
C ARG A 316 -23.95 8.74 -11.85
N PHE A 317 -23.10 7.95 -12.50
CA PHE A 317 -22.15 8.43 -13.48
C PHE A 317 -22.86 9.12 -14.65
N ASP A 318 -23.90 8.50 -15.21
CA ASP A 318 -24.66 9.05 -16.35
C ASP A 318 -25.32 10.39 -16.01
N VAL A 319 -25.82 10.56 -14.78
CA VAL A 319 -26.33 11.85 -14.29
C VAL A 319 -25.23 12.90 -14.21
N ASN A 320 -24.04 12.55 -13.72
CA ASN A 320 -22.89 13.45 -13.70
C ASN A 320 -22.44 13.79 -15.13
N GLU A 321 -22.40 12.82 -16.04
CA GLU A 321 -21.99 12.98 -17.45
C GLU A 321 -22.91 13.99 -18.16
N ALA A 322 -24.23 13.82 -18.02
CA ALA A 322 -25.20 14.73 -18.62
C ALA A 322 -25.03 16.17 -18.09
N ARG A 323 -24.74 16.32 -16.79
CA ARG A 323 -24.52 17.64 -16.18
C ARG A 323 -23.19 18.27 -16.61
N LEU A 324 -22.10 17.50 -16.62
CA LEU A 324 -20.77 17.99 -16.95
C LEU A 324 -20.66 18.34 -18.44
N SER A 325 -21.18 17.49 -19.31
CA SER A 325 -21.23 17.73 -20.76
C SER A 325 -22.08 18.95 -21.13
N ALA A 326 -23.20 19.18 -20.43
CA ALA A 326 -24.01 20.39 -20.62
C ALA A 326 -23.33 21.67 -20.09
N PHE A 327 -22.47 21.54 -19.07
CA PHE A 327 -21.81 22.69 -18.45
C PHE A 327 -20.54 23.13 -19.19
N PHE A 328 -19.74 22.18 -19.68
CA PHE A 328 -18.48 22.46 -20.35
C PHE A 328 -18.62 22.35 -21.88
N PRO A 329 -18.55 23.47 -22.64
CA PRO A 329 -18.77 23.46 -24.09
C PRO A 329 -17.83 22.54 -24.88
N GLY A 330 -16.60 22.32 -24.39
CA GLY A 330 -15.59 21.46 -25.02
C GLY A 330 -15.51 20.05 -24.44
N TRP A 331 -16.49 19.61 -23.64
CA TRP A 331 -16.41 18.37 -22.87
C TRP A 331 -16.02 17.14 -23.70
N ALA A 332 -16.61 16.97 -24.89
CA ALA A 332 -16.33 15.84 -25.77
C ALA A 332 -14.88 15.78 -26.24
N ASP A 333 -14.21 16.93 -26.33
CA ASP A 333 -12.83 17.06 -26.79
C ASP A 333 -11.81 16.99 -25.64
N TRP A 334 -12.26 16.96 -24.38
CA TRP A 334 -11.35 16.85 -23.24
C TRP A 334 -10.61 15.50 -23.27
N PRO A 335 -9.31 15.47 -22.89
CA PRO A 335 -8.61 14.21 -22.68
C PRO A 335 -9.40 13.30 -21.75
N ALA A 336 -9.39 11.98 -21.99
CA ALA A 336 -10.17 11.03 -21.21
C ALA A 336 -9.82 11.10 -19.72
N ASP A 337 -8.54 11.29 -19.38
CA ASP A 337 -8.08 11.53 -18.01
C ASP A 337 -8.70 12.80 -17.39
N ALA A 338 -8.81 13.91 -18.14
CA ALA A 338 -9.48 15.12 -17.63
C ALA A 338 -10.97 14.90 -17.38
N ARG A 339 -11.66 14.15 -18.25
CA ARG A 339 -13.06 13.78 -18.04
C ARG A 339 -13.22 12.88 -16.82
N LEU A 340 -12.32 11.90 -16.66
CA LEU A 340 -12.29 11.02 -15.49
C LEU A 340 -12.07 11.80 -14.19
N GLY A 341 -11.13 12.77 -14.19
CA GLY A 341 -10.89 13.65 -13.04
C GLY A 341 -12.08 14.56 -12.71
N ALA A 342 -12.75 15.11 -13.72
CA ALA A 342 -13.95 15.90 -13.51
C ALA A 342 -15.12 15.08 -12.93
N HIS A 343 -15.27 13.83 -13.38
CA HIS A 343 -16.21 12.88 -12.77
C HIS A 343 -15.86 12.55 -11.33
N SER A 344 -14.58 12.32 -11.04
CA SER A 344 -14.07 12.10 -9.69
C SER A 344 -14.44 13.24 -8.74
N ILE A 345 -14.24 14.50 -9.15
CA ILE A 345 -14.62 15.67 -8.35
C ILE A 345 -16.15 15.75 -8.20
N ALA A 346 -16.90 15.56 -9.29
CA ALA A 346 -18.36 15.59 -9.27
C ALA A 346 -18.96 14.54 -8.34
N TRP A 347 -18.33 13.36 -8.25
CA TRP A 347 -18.77 12.25 -7.41
C TRP A 347 -18.90 12.64 -5.94
N THR A 348 -17.98 13.46 -5.44
CA THR A 348 -17.92 13.88 -4.04
C THR A 348 -19.07 14.79 -3.58
N GLY A 349 -19.89 15.28 -4.52
CA GLY A 349 -20.95 16.25 -4.20
C GLY A 349 -20.43 17.64 -3.81
N SER A 350 -19.18 17.98 -4.16
CA SER A 350 -18.51 19.26 -3.86
C SER A 350 -19.06 20.48 -4.62
N PHE A 351 -20.31 20.43 -5.09
CA PHE A 351 -20.94 21.42 -5.95
C PHE A 351 -20.20 21.69 -7.27
N PHE A 352 -19.25 20.84 -7.65
CA PHE A 352 -18.56 20.91 -8.93
C PHE A 352 -19.53 20.69 -10.10
N PRO A 353 -19.48 21.47 -11.19
CA PRO A 353 -18.54 22.57 -11.48
C PRO A 353 -19.01 23.97 -11.05
N ILE A 354 -20.20 24.10 -10.45
CA ILE A 354 -20.86 25.41 -10.20
C ILE A 354 -20.02 26.34 -9.32
N ARG A 355 -19.35 25.82 -8.29
CA ARG A 355 -18.53 26.62 -7.34
C ARG A 355 -17.02 26.59 -7.62
N TRP A 356 -16.62 26.28 -8.85
CA TRP A 356 -15.21 26.04 -9.20
C TRP A 356 -14.71 26.97 -10.32
N PRO A 357 -14.83 28.31 -10.18
CA PRO A 357 -14.55 29.24 -11.28
C PRO A 357 -13.10 29.19 -11.78
N GLY A 358 -12.12 28.97 -10.89
CA GLY A 358 -10.70 28.82 -11.25
C GLY A 358 -10.47 27.59 -12.13
N PHE A 359 -10.95 26.43 -11.69
CA PHE A 359 -10.92 25.20 -12.48
C PHE A 359 -11.65 25.39 -13.82
N ASN A 360 -12.85 25.96 -13.81
CA ASN A 360 -13.66 26.12 -15.01
C ASN A 360 -12.96 27.00 -16.06
N ALA A 361 -12.33 28.10 -15.62
CA ALA A 361 -11.58 28.99 -16.50
C ALA A 361 -10.34 28.29 -17.08
N ALA A 362 -9.65 27.46 -16.31
CA ALA A 362 -8.51 26.67 -16.76
C ALA A 362 -8.94 25.60 -17.78
N ALA A 363 -9.95 24.79 -17.43
CA ALA A 363 -10.41 23.69 -18.26
C ALA A 363 -11.04 24.16 -19.59
N ASN A 364 -11.83 25.24 -19.58
CA ASN A 364 -12.36 25.85 -20.81
C ASN A 364 -11.26 26.41 -21.73
N ALA A 365 -10.11 26.78 -21.16
CA ALA A 365 -8.95 27.25 -21.92
C ALA A 365 -7.97 26.11 -22.28
N GLY A 366 -8.28 24.86 -21.93
CA GLY A 366 -7.38 23.72 -22.12
C GLY A 366 -6.07 23.80 -21.32
N ARG A 367 -6.02 24.64 -20.27
CA ARG A 367 -4.85 24.78 -19.39
C ARG A 367 -4.91 23.73 -18.28
N TRP A 368 -4.52 22.51 -18.62
CA TRP A 368 -4.72 21.36 -17.73
C TRP A 368 -3.82 21.36 -16.49
N GLU A 369 -2.61 21.93 -16.54
CA GLU A 369 -1.79 22.13 -15.33
C GLU A 369 -2.46 23.08 -14.33
N ASP A 370 -3.03 24.19 -14.81
CA ASP A 370 -3.81 25.10 -13.98
C ASP A 370 -5.05 24.40 -13.40
N ALA A 371 -5.73 23.59 -14.21
CA ALA A 371 -6.87 22.80 -13.76
C ALA A 371 -6.46 21.77 -12.70
N ALA A 372 -5.29 21.17 -12.82
CA ALA A 372 -4.71 20.26 -11.84
C ALA A 372 -4.47 20.97 -10.51
N ALA A 373 -3.86 22.17 -10.51
CA ALA A 373 -3.67 22.99 -9.32
C ALA A 373 -5.00 23.42 -8.67
N GLN A 374 -6.06 23.59 -9.47
CA GLN A 374 -7.40 23.96 -9.01
C GLN A 374 -8.29 22.75 -8.67
N SER A 375 -7.80 21.51 -8.78
CA SER A 375 -8.61 20.28 -8.60
C SER A 375 -8.70 19.80 -7.15
N HIS A 376 -7.99 20.47 -6.23
CA HIS A 376 -7.92 20.08 -4.82
C HIS A 376 -9.26 20.28 -4.10
N LEU A 377 -9.76 19.19 -3.52
CA LEU A 377 -10.90 19.16 -2.62
C LEU A 377 -10.46 19.48 -1.21
N ARG A 378 -11.21 20.34 -0.52
CA ARG A 378 -10.93 20.69 0.89
C ARG A 378 -11.04 19.45 1.79
N GLU A 379 -9.95 19.13 2.48
CA GLU A 379 -9.82 17.96 3.37
C GLU A 379 -10.27 18.24 4.81
N ASP A 380 -10.71 19.48 5.11
CA ASP A 380 -11.13 19.94 6.43
C ASP A 380 -12.19 18.98 7.04
N GLY A 381 -11.77 18.14 8.00
CA GLY A 381 -12.65 17.17 8.67
C GLY A 381 -12.96 15.90 7.85
N ASN A 382 -12.28 15.67 6.72
CA ASN A 382 -12.42 14.46 5.90
C ASN A 382 -11.08 14.03 5.27
N PRO A 383 -10.18 13.36 6.04
CA PRO A 383 -8.88 12.91 5.53
C PRO A 383 -8.99 11.85 4.42
N GLY A 384 -10.16 11.21 4.24
CA GLY A 384 -10.43 10.27 3.16
C GLY A 384 -10.36 10.89 1.76
N LEU A 385 -10.30 12.22 1.64
CA LEU A 385 -10.15 12.91 0.36
C LEU A 385 -8.70 12.98 -0.15
N ALA A 386 -7.69 12.75 0.70
CA ALA A 386 -6.29 12.87 0.31
C ALA A 386 -5.89 11.93 -0.87
N PRO A 387 -6.28 10.64 -0.89
CA PRO A 387 -6.05 9.77 -2.04
C PRO A 387 -6.74 10.28 -3.32
N ARG A 388 -7.97 10.79 -3.20
CA ARG A 388 -8.72 11.36 -4.32
C ARG A 388 -8.05 12.62 -4.87
N ASN A 389 -7.51 13.48 -4.01
CA ASN A 389 -6.77 14.67 -4.41
C ASN A 389 -5.50 14.31 -5.20
N ARG A 390 -4.75 13.29 -4.77
CA ARG A 390 -3.59 12.78 -5.53
C ARG A 390 -4.01 12.24 -6.90
N ALA A 391 -5.10 11.46 -6.95
CA ALA A 391 -5.61 10.91 -8.20
C ALA A 391 -6.09 12.01 -9.17
N ASN A 392 -6.83 13.00 -8.69
CA ASN A 392 -7.28 14.14 -9.50
C ASN A 392 -6.10 14.94 -10.06
N LEU A 393 -5.11 15.24 -9.22
CA LEU A 393 -3.89 15.93 -9.65
C LEU A 393 -3.17 15.16 -10.76
N ARG A 394 -3.05 13.84 -10.63
CA ARG A 394 -2.47 12.96 -11.66
C ARG A 394 -3.25 13.04 -12.97
N LEU A 395 -4.57 12.87 -12.92
CA LEU A 395 -5.44 12.87 -14.08
C LEU A 395 -5.35 14.16 -14.90
N PHE A 396 -5.33 15.32 -14.24
CA PHE A 396 -5.22 16.60 -14.95
C PHE A 396 -3.79 16.88 -15.45
N ARG A 397 -2.75 16.39 -14.77
CA ARG A 397 -1.36 16.43 -15.30
C ARG A 397 -1.19 15.53 -16.51
N ASN A 398 -1.75 14.32 -16.50
CA ASN A 398 -1.76 13.46 -17.68
C ASN A 398 -2.51 14.12 -18.83
N ALA A 399 -3.64 14.78 -18.56
CA ALA A 399 -4.33 15.57 -19.58
C ALA A 399 -3.44 16.68 -20.17
N ALA A 400 -2.63 17.36 -19.34
CA ALA A 400 -1.65 18.33 -19.83
C ALA A 400 -0.60 17.69 -20.73
N ALA A 401 -0.04 16.54 -20.33
CA ALA A 401 0.94 15.80 -21.13
C ALA A 401 0.35 15.28 -22.45
N VAL A 402 -0.88 14.74 -22.43
CA VAL A 402 -1.59 14.30 -23.63
C VAL A 402 -1.73 15.44 -24.64
N VAL A 403 -2.10 16.64 -24.20
CA VAL A 403 -2.20 17.80 -25.08
C VAL A 403 -0.82 18.28 -25.54
N GLY A 404 0.13 18.44 -24.62
CA GLY A 404 1.46 18.98 -24.90
C GLY A 404 2.30 18.09 -25.83
N ARG A 405 2.10 16.77 -25.76
CA ARG A 405 2.83 15.77 -26.55
C ARG A 405 2.05 15.26 -27.77
N GLY A 406 0.78 15.66 -27.93
CA GLY A 406 -0.06 15.23 -29.05
C GLY A 406 -0.45 13.74 -29.00
N LEU A 407 -0.64 13.20 -27.80
CA LEU A 407 -1.08 11.81 -27.60
C LEU A 407 -2.58 11.64 -27.85
N ASP A 408 -3.04 10.41 -28.03
CA ASP A 408 -4.46 10.12 -28.24
C ASP A 408 -5.28 10.53 -27.00
N ARG A 409 -6.16 11.52 -27.19
CA ARG A 409 -7.02 12.10 -26.15
C ARG A 409 -8.15 11.17 -25.71
N SER A 410 -8.46 10.14 -26.50
CA SER A 410 -9.51 9.18 -26.20
C SER A 410 -9.08 8.10 -25.21
N LEU A 411 -7.77 7.90 -25.05
CA LEU A 411 -7.21 6.91 -24.14
C LEU A 411 -7.08 7.45 -22.72
N ILE A 412 -7.28 6.57 -21.74
CA ILE A 412 -7.06 6.83 -20.31
C ILE A 412 -5.66 6.35 -19.95
N TYR A 413 -4.78 7.24 -19.48
CA TYR A 413 -3.40 6.89 -19.13
C TYR A 413 -3.20 6.70 -17.64
N TYR A 414 -4.17 7.11 -16.81
CA TYR A 414 -4.18 6.76 -15.38
C TYR A 414 -4.19 5.23 -15.19
N PRO A 415 -3.44 4.67 -14.22
CA PRO A 415 -2.74 5.36 -13.11
C PRO A 415 -1.33 5.89 -13.42
N ALA A 416 -0.77 5.60 -14.60
CA ALA A 416 0.58 6.01 -14.97
C ALA A 416 0.73 7.54 -14.96
N ALA A 417 1.96 8.01 -14.72
CA ALA A 417 2.31 9.42 -14.89
C ALA A 417 2.93 9.60 -16.29
N LEU A 418 2.38 10.52 -17.07
CA LEU A 418 2.92 10.83 -18.40
C LEU A 418 4.06 11.83 -18.36
#